data_AF-A0A9E0BKX7-F1
#
_entry.id   AF-A0A9E0BKX7-F1
#
_cell.length_a   1.000
_cell.length_b   1.000
_cell.length_c   1.000
_cell.angle_alpha   90.00
_cell.angle_beta   90.00
_cell.angle_gamma   90.00
#
_symmetry.space_group_name_H-M   'P 1'
#
loop_
_entity.id
_entity.type
_entity.pdbx_description
1 polymer ?
#
loop_
_entity_poly.entity_id
_entity_poly.type
_entity_poly.pdbx_seq_one_letter_code
_entity_poly.pdbx_strand_id
1 'polypeptide(L)'
;EVKKLVDVTKECVELGLEQVKPWGFLGDMGQAVHDHAYANGYTVVREIGGHGVGLEFHEDPWVGYNTRKGTDMVMAPGMMFTIEPMVNMGKVNVVTDEKNGWEVSTADGLPSAQWEIQVLVTEDGHEVISW
;
A
#
# COMPACT_ATOMS: atom_id res chain seq x y z
N GLU A 1 14.39 -1.02 -16.89
CA GLU A 1 13.08 -1.58 -16.51
C GLU A 1 12.93 -1.69 -14.99
N VAL A 2 13.82 -2.39 -14.27
CA VAL A 2 13.74 -2.51 -12.80
C VAL A 2 13.82 -1.17 -12.05
N LYS A 3 14.67 -0.22 -12.51
CA LYS A 3 14.69 1.13 -11.92
C LYS A 3 13.31 1.81 -12.01
N LYS A 4 12.65 1.72 -13.17
CA LYS A 4 11.30 2.30 -13.37
C LYS A 4 10.29 1.66 -12.42
N LEU A 5 10.36 0.35 -12.19
CA LEU A 5 9.50 -0.33 -11.22
C LEU A 5 9.65 0.30 -9.83
N VAL A 6 10.88 0.46 -9.35
CA VAL A 6 11.16 1.06 -8.03
C VAL A 6 10.68 2.51 -7.96
N ASP A 7 10.92 3.30 -9.01
CA ASP A 7 10.48 4.70 -9.08
C ASP A 7 8.94 4.78 -9.04
N VAL A 8 8.23 3.95 -9.82
CA VAL A 8 6.75 3.92 -9.85
C VAL A 8 6.16 3.42 -8.52
N THR A 9 6.77 2.44 -7.86
CA THR A 9 6.32 2.02 -6.53
C THR A 9 6.41 3.16 -5.52
N LYS A 10 7.44 4.01 -5.62
CA LYS A 10 7.55 5.19 -4.76
C LYS A 10 6.45 6.21 -5.07
N GLU A 11 6.23 6.50 -6.35
CA GLU A 11 5.16 7.39 -6.80
C GLU A 11 3.77 6.89 -6.35
N CYS A 12 3.55 5.57 -6.31
CA CYS A 12 2.33 4.99 -5.74
C CYS A 12 2.14 5.40 -4.27
N VAL A 13 3.18 5.32 -3.45
CA VAL A 13 3.12 5.76 -2.03
C VAL A 13 2.80 7.26 -1.95
N GLU A 14 3.47 8.08 -2.75
CA GLU A 14 3.28 9.54 -2.79
C GLU A 14 1.83 9.90 -3.17
N LEU A 15 1.28 9.28 -4.22
CA LEU A 15 -0.10 9.51 -4.67
C LEU A 15 -1.15 8.96 -3.70
N GLY A 16 -0.87 7.84 -3.05
CA GLY A 16 -1.70 7.33 -1.96
C GLY A 16 -1.74 8.32 -0.80
N LEU A 17 -0.57 8.82 -0.38
CA LEU A 17 -0.43 9.79 0.70
C LEU A 17 -1.22 11.07 0.44
N GLU A 18 -1.26 11.56 -0.81
CA GLU A 18 -2.08 12.73 -1.20
C GLU A 18 -3.59 12.56 -0.91
N GLN A 19 -4.09 11.31 -0.81
CA GLN A 19 -5.48 11.03 -0.47
C GLN A 19 -5.72 10.94 1.04
N VAL A 20 -4.67 10.91 1.87
CA VAL A 20 -4.79 10.79 3.32
C VAL A 20 -5.19 12.14 3.91
N LYS A 21 -6.41 12.18 4.44
CA LYS A 21 -7.00 13.36 5.08
C LYS A 21 -8.09 12.92 6.05
N PRO A 22 -8.37 13.73 7.08
CA PRO A 22 -9.43 13.44 8.04
C PRO A 22 -10.77 13.30 7.34
N TRP A 23 -11.54 12.31 7.77
CA TRP A 23 -12.87 11.96 7.28
C TRP A 23 -12.90 11.50 5.81
N GLY A 24 -11.73 11.28 5.20
CA GLY A 24 -11.58 10.58 3.93
C GLY A 24 -11.74 9.07 4.11
N PHE A 25 -11.83 8.35 2.99
CA PHE A 25 -11.98 6.90 2.96
C PHE A 25 -10.65 6.23 2.60
N LEU A 26 -10.28 5.15 3.29
CA LEU A 26 -9.10 4.35 2.94
C LEU A 26 -9.15 3.85 1.49
N GLY A 27 -10.34 3.58 0.96
CA GLY A 27 -10.54 3.19 -0.42
C GLY A 27 -10.08 4.24 -1.45
N ASP A 28 -10.10 5.53 -1.10
CA ASP A 28 -9.60 6.61 -1.97
C ASP A 28 -8.07 6.49 -2.14
N MET A 29 -7.36 6.24 -1.04
CA MET A 29 -5.91 6.03 -1.02
C MET A 29 -5.54 4.75 -1.78
N GLY A 30 -6.20 3.63 -1.46
CA GLY A 30 -5.89 2.35 -2.09
C GLY A 30 -6.18 2.34 -3.59
N GLN A 31 -7.23 3.05 -4.05
CA GLN A 31 -7.49 3.23 -5.48
C GLN A 31 -6.41 4.10 -6.16
N ALA A 32 -5.93 5.18 -5.53
CA ALA A 32 -4.89 6.03 -6.12
C ALA A 32 -3.58 5.25 -6.37
N VAL A 33 -3.17 4.42 -5.41
CA VAL A 33 -2.05 3.48 -5.56
C VAL A 33 -2.28 2.52 -6.73
N HIS A 34 -3.46 1.91 -6.78
CA HIS A 34 -3.83 0.94 -7.80
C HIS A 34 -3.75 1.55 -9.21
N ASP A 35 -4.42 2.68 -9.41
CA ASP A 35 -4.57 3.31 -10.71
C ASP A 35 -3.19 3.73 -11.27
N HIS A 36 -2.29 4.21 -10.41
CA HIS A 36 -0.92 4.59 -10.82
C HIS A 36 -0.06 3.38 -11.24
N ALA A 37 -0.09 2.30 -10.47
CA ALA A 37 0.63 1.07 -10.80
C ALA A 37 0.13 0.50 -12.15
N TYR A 38 -1.19 0.40 -12.32
CA TYR A 38 -1.80 -0.15 -13.53
C TYR A 38 -1.57 0.73 -14.75
N ALA A 39 -1.64 2.06 -14.61
CA ALA A 39 -1.34 2.99 -15.69
C ALA A 39 0.11 2.85 -16.21
N ASN A 40 1.02 2.36 -15.36
CA ASN A 40 2.41 2.10 -15.72
C ASN A 40 2.70 0.68 -16.21
N GLY A 41 1.66 -0.17 -16.32
CA GLY A 41 1.76 -1.54 -16.79
C GLY A 41 2.18 -2.55 -15.72
N TYR A 42 2.05 -2.19 -14.43
CA TYR A 42 2.35 -3.06 -13.30
C TYR A 42 1.07 -3.56 -12.62
N THR A 43 1.22 -4.52 -11.71
CA THR A 43 0.12 -5.02 -10.87
C THR A 43 0.46 -4.84 -9.39
N VAL A 44 -0.54 -4.91 -8.51
CA VAL A 44 -0.35 -4.72 -7.07
C VAL A 44 -0.77 -5.99 -6.34
N VAL A 45 0.07 -6.48 -5.43
CA VAL A 45 -0.21 -7.64 -4.57
C VAL A 45 -1.49 -7.40 -3.75
N ARG A 46 -2.27 -8.45 -3.51
CA ARG A 46 -3.59 -8.34 -2.82
C ARG A 46 -3.63 -9.06 -1.49
N GLU A 47 -2.73 -10.01 -1.30
CA GLU A 47 -2.64 -10.91 -0.16
C GLU A 47 -1.87 -10.27 1.01
N ILE A 48 -1.09 -9.23 0.73
CA ILE A 48 -0.28 -8.47 1.68
C ILE A 48 -0.50 -6.99 1.39
N GLY A 49 -0.68 -6.21 2.44
CA GLY A 49 -0.91 -4.79 2.39
C GLY A 49 -0.55 -4.16 3.71
N GLY A 50 -0.80 -2.86 3.83
CA GLY A 50 -0.52 -2.15 5.06
C GLY A 50 -1.48 -2.49 6.19
N HIS A 51 -1.20 -1.90 7.32
CA HIS A 51 -1.87 -2.19 8.57
C HIS A 51 -1.92 -0.95 9.45
N GLY A 52 -2.87 -0.93 10.40
CA GLY A 52 -2.77 -0.05 11.55
C GLY A 52 -1.50 -0.37 12.34
N VAL A 53 -0.90 0.66 12.91
CA VAL A 53 0.32 0.53 13.70
C VAL A 53 0.38 1.62 14.75
N GLY A 54 0.82 1.28 15.96
CA GLY A 54 0.98 2.25 17.03
C GLY A 54 1.07 1.58 18.39
N LEU A 55 -0.03 0.98 18.84
CA LEU A 55 -0.05 0.24 20.10
C LEU A 55 0.42 -1.20 19.90
N GLU A 56 -0.14 -1.87 18.90
CA GLU A 56 0.35 -3.17 18.42
C GLU A 56 1.19 -3.01 17.15
N PHE A 57 1.96 -4.05 16.82
CA PHE A 57 2.78 -4.03 15.61
C PHE A 57 1.90 -4.04 14.35
N HIS A 58 0.92 -4.94 14.29
CA HIS A 58 -0.12 -4.94 13.26
C HIS A 58 -1.48 -4.91 13.96
N GLU A 59 -2.25 -3.85 13.71
CA GLU A 59 -3.61 -3.67 14.19
C GLU A 59 -4.52 -3.21 13.04
N ASP A 60 -5.83 -3.08 13.30
CA ASP A 60 -6.73 -2.45 12.32
C ASP A 60 -6.30 -0.99 12.07
N PRO A 61 -6.43 -0.47 10.84
CA PRO A 61 -7.12 -1.07 9.69
C PRO A 61 -6.25 -2.00 8.83
N TRP A 62 -6.87 -2.94 8.12
CA TRP A 62 -6.27 -3.53 6.90
C TRP A 62 -6.21 -2.49 5.77
N VAL A 63 -5.04 -2.30 5.18
CA VAL A 63 -4.79 -1.27 4.15
C VAL A 63 -4.45 -1.94 2.81
N GLY A 64 -5.49 -2.18 2.01
CA GLY A 64 -5.37 -2.78 0.67
C GLY A 64 -5.28 -1.77 -0.47
N TYR A 65 -4.69 -2.19 -1.59
CA TYR A 65 -4.48 -1.38 -2.81
C TYR A 65 -5.28 -1.89 -4.02
N ASN A 66 -6.39 -2.57 -3.76
CA ASN A 66 -7.36 -3.02 -4.77
C ASN A 66 -8.77 -2.67 -4.28
N THR A 67 -8.93 -1.42 -3.88
CA THR A 67 -10.13 -0.85 -3.27
C THR A 67 -10.80 0.12 -4.25
N ARG A 68 -11.96 0.67 -3.86
CA ARG A 68 -12.68 1.66 -4.67
C ARG A 68 -12.83 2.95 -3.89
N LYS A 69 -12.78 4.07 -4.60
CA LYS A 69 -13.04 5.38 -4.05
C LYS A 69 -14.40 5.41 -3.33
N GLY A 70 -14.41 5.93 -2.11
CA GLY A 70 -15.56 6.03 -1.23
C GLY A 70 -15.85 4.74 -0.45
N THR A 71 -14.94 3.76 -0.41
CA THR A 71 -15.10 2.51 0.35
C THR A 71 -14.10 2.37 1.50
N ASP A 72 -14.24 1.31 2.28
CA ASP A 72 -13.40 0.98 3.44
C ASP A 72 -13.56 1.97 4.61
N MET A 73 -12.67 1.89 5.60
CA MET A 73 -12.80 2.68 6.83
C MET A 73 -12.63 4.18 6.56
N VAL A 74 -13.30 4.98 7.39
CA VAL A 74 -13.10 6.43 7.45
C VAL A 74 -11.83 6.71 8.25
N MET A 75 -10.92 7.50 7.67
CA MET A 75 -9.69 7.97 8.30
C MET A 75 -10.01 9.09 9.29
N ALA A 76 -10.18 8.77 10.57
CA ALA A 76 -10.39 9.77 11.62
C ALA A 76 -9.04 10.33 12.13
N PRO A 77 -8.98 11.60 12.59
CA PRO A 77 -7.81 12.14 13.28
C PRO A 77 -7.32 11.22 14.40
N GLY A 78 -6.00 11.01 14.48
CA GLY A 78 -5.35 10.09 15.42
C GLY A 78 -5.19 8.65 14.89
N MET A 79 -5.83 8.29 13.77
CA MET A 79 -5.58 7.02 13.09
C MET A 79 -4.14 6.98 12.56
N MET A 80 -3.42 5.89 12.84
CA MET A 80 -2.07 5.65 12.36
C MET A 80 -2.01 4.32 11.61
N PHE A 81 -1.41 4.32 10.43
CA PHE A 81 -1.33 3.13 9.56
C PHE A 81 -0.15 3.23 8.58
N THR A 82 0.17 2.12 7.93
CA THR A 82 1.21 2.04 6.90
C THR A 82 0.66 2.15 5.48
N ILE A 83 1.41 2.81 4.60
CA ILE A 83 1.23 2.72 3.15
C ILE A 83 2.45 1.99 2.59
N GLU A 84 2.30 0.72 2.24
CA GLU A 84 3.37 -0.21 1.90
C GLU A 84 3.11 -1.07 0.64
N PRO A 85 2.76 -0.47 -0.52
CA PRO A 85 2.39 -1.23 -1.70
C PRO A 85 3.53 -2.09 -2.24
N MET A 86 3.26 -3.37 -2.46
CA MET A 86 4.10 -4.27 -3.24
C MET A 86 3.60 -4.28 -4.69
N VAL A 87 4.42 -3.73 -5.59
CA VAL A 87 4.10 -3.58 -7.02
C VAL A 87 4.91 -4.60 -7.82
N ASN A 88 4.21 -5.45 -8.56
CA ASN A 88 4.79 -6.51 -9.39
C ASN A 88 4.96 -6.04 -10.83
N MET A 89 6.10 -6.39 -11.43
CA MET A 89 6.34 -6.17 -12.87
C MET A 89 5.42 -7.00 -13.75
N GLY A 90 5.02 -8.18 -13.26
CA GLY A 90 4.20 -9.16 -13.97
C GLY A 90 2.80 -9.29 -13.40
N LYS A 91 2.42 -10.53 -13.09
CA LYS A 91 1.09 -10.90 -12.58
C LYS A 91 0.92 -10.53 -11.11
N VAL A 92 -0.35 -10.42 -10.70
CA VAL A 92 -0.75 -10.10 -9.33
C VAL A 92 -0.45 -11.22 -8.33
N ASN A 93 -0.48 -12.48 -8.77
CA ASN A 93 -0.39 -13.63 -7.87
C ASN A 93 1.01 -13.78 -7.26
N VAL A 94 1.03 -14.06 -5.96
CA VAL A 94 2.24 -14.40 -5.20
C VAL A 94 2.14 -15.81 -4.61
N VAL A 95 3.27 -16.38 -4.21
CA VAL A 95 3.37 -17.68 -3.57
C VAL A 95 4.26 -17.56 -2.34
N THR A 96 3.77 -18.07 -1.20
CA THR A 96 4.56 -18.21 0.03
C THR A 96 5.34 -19.52 0.00
N ASP A 97 6.63 -19.49 0.33
CA ASP A 97 7.45 -20.68 0.45
C ASP A 97 6.93 -21.58 1.59
N GLU A 98 6.45 -22.77 1.24
CA GLU A 98 5.88 -23.73 2.19
C GLU A 98 6.91 -24.30 3.19
N LYS A 99 8.21 -24.24 2.86
CA LYS A 99 9.27 -24.77 3.74
C LYS A 99 9.57 -23.84 4.89
N ASN A 100 9.57 -22.53 4.65
CA ASN A 100 9.87 -21.53 5.67
C ASN A 100 8.61 -20.81 6.19
N GLY A 101 7.54 -20.74 5.40
CA GLY A 101 6.28 -20.08 5.74
C GLY A 101 6.32 -18.56 5.72
N TRP A 102 7.38 -17.96 5.15
CA TRP A 102 7.67 -16.52 5.24
C TRP A 102 7.99 -15.87 3.90
N GLU A 103 8.84 -16.49 3.08
CA GLU A 103 9.30 -15.87 1.84
C GLU A 103 8.14 -15.82 0.84
N VAL A 104 7.85 -14.62 0.33
CA VAL A 104 6.79 -14.41 -0.67
C VAL A 104 7.45 -14.00 -1.97
N SER A 105 7.13 -14.74 -3.03
CA SER A 105 7.68 -14.53 -4.37
C SER A 105 6.55 -14.36 -5.40
N THR A 106 6.83 -13.66 -6.49
CA THR A 106 5.89 -13.53 -7.61
C THR A 106 5.72 -14.89 -8.30
N ALA A 107 4.47 -15.26 -8.61
CA ALA A 107 4.17 -16.57 -9.19
C ALA A 107 4.74 -16.75 -10.62
N ASP A 108 5.12 -15.66 -11.28
CA ASP A 108 5.77 -15.67 -12.60
C ASP A 108 7.29 -15.42 -12.56
N GLY A 109 7.87 -15.25 -11.37
CA GLY A 109 9.29 -15.04 -11.16
C GLY A 109 9.81 -13.67 -11.62
N LEU A 110 8.93 -12.73 -11.98
CA LEU A 110 9.32 -11.38 -12.37
C LEU A 110 9.55 -10.47 -11.14
N PRO A 111 10.34 -9.39 -11.26
CA PRO A 111 10.64 -8.51 -10.14
C PRO A 111 9.39 -7.89 -9.48
N SER A 112 9.51 -7.65 -8.17
CA SER A 112 8.58 -6.84 -7.37
C SER A 112 9.37 -5.74 -6.65
N ALA A 113 8.72 -4.64 -6.29
CA ALA A 113 9.31 -3.57 -5.50
C ALA A 113 8.30 -3.07 -4.45
N GLN A 114 8.83 -2.62 -3.32
CA GLN A 114 8.06 -2.09 -2.19
C GLN A 114 8.70 -0.80 -1.69
N TRP A 115 7.86 0.12 -1.22
CA TRP A 115 8.19 1.25 -0.36
C TRP A 115 7.18 1.26 0.77
N GLU A 116 7.56 1.75 1.95
CA GLU A 116 6.68 1.82 3.12
C GLU A 116 6.83 3.18 3.80
N ILE A 117 5.70 3.75 4.23
CA ILE A 117 5.66 4.90 5.14
C ILE A 117 4.69 4.64 6.27
N GLN A 118 4.98 5.17 7.46
CA GLN A 118 4.02 5.26 8.56
C GLN A 118 3.37 6.65 8.56
N VAL A 119 2.04 6.70 8.60
CA VAL A 119 1.27 7.94 8.48
C VAL A 119 0.35 8.10 9.68
N LEU A 120 0.31 9.30 10.24
CA LEU A 120 -0.67 9.75 11.22
C LEU A 120 -1.67 10.69 10.56
N VAL A 121 -2.96 10.39 10.66
CA VAL A 121 -4.03 11.31 10.22
C VAL A 121 -4.19 12.43 11.25
N THR A 122 -4.12 13.69 10.83
CA THR A 122 -4.30 14.87 11.70
C THR A 122 -5.68 15.50 11.49
N GLU A 123 -6.01 16.54 12.26
CA GLU A 123 -7.28 17.28 12.14
C GLU A 123 -7.47 18.00 10.81
N ASP A 124 -6.39 18.24 10.07
CA ASP A 124 -6.35 19.03 8.83
C ASP A 124 -5.59 18.35 7.68
N GLY A 125 -5.07 17.14 7.89
CA GLY A 125 -4.28 16.41 6.89
C GLY A 125 -3.64 15.15 7.44
N HIS A 126 -2.32 15.06 7.30
CA HIS A 126 -1.54 13.94 7.79
C HIS A 126 -0.10 14.36 8.12
N GLU A 127 0.57 13.55 8.93
CA GLU A 127 2.01 13.62 9.21
C GLU A 127 2.66 12.29 8.83
N VAL A 128 3.80 12.35 8.14
CA VAL A 128 4.60 11.16 7.86
C VAL A 128 5.62 10.97 8.98
N ILE A 129 5.53 9.83 9.67
CA ILE A 129 6.36 9.50 10.83
C ILE A 129 7.66 8.82 10.39
N SER A 130 7.61 7.98 9.34
CA SER A 130 8.76 7.27 8.78
C SER A 130 8.68 7.12 7.25
N TRP A 131 9.85 7.03 6.61
CA TRP A 131 10.09 6.81 5.19
C TRP A 131 11.04 5.64 4.94
#